data_AF-A0A183KSU3-F1
#
_entry.id   AF-A0A183KSU3-F1
#
_cell.length_a   1.000
_cell.length_b   1.000
_cell.length_c   1.000
_cell.angle_alpha   90.00
_cell.angle_beta   90.00
_cell.angle_gamma   90.00
#
_symmetry.space_group_name_H-M   'P 1'
#
loop_
_entity.id
_entity.type
_entity.pdbx_description
1 polymer ?
#
loop_
_entity_poly.entity_id
_entity_poly.type
_entity_poly.pdbx_seq_one_letter_code
_entity_poly.pdbx_strand_id
1 'polypeptide(L)'
;NRKAAINTSRTRAEKAKAQVEYTEVNKQIQTSIRTDKRNHMEDLATTAEKAAREGNVRQLYDTTKKLSGNRRKPERPVESKEGEVITNIEE
;
A
#
# COMPACT_ATOMS: atom_id res chain seq x y z
N ASN A 1 -12.15 -1.81 -12.41
CA ASN A 1 -12.30 -2.24 -13.82
C ASN A 1 -11.47 -3.48 -14.18
N ARG A 2 -10.20 -3.62 -13.77
CA ARG A 2 -9.39 -4.84 -14.05
C ARG A 2 -9.94 -6.14 -13.43
N LYS A 3 -10.46 -6.11 -12.19
CA LYS A 3 -11.21 -7.25 -11.61
C LYS A 3 -12.43 -7.67 -12.42
N ALA A 4 -13.11 -6.71 -13.07
CA ALA A 4 -14.27 -7.02 -13.90
C ALA A 4 -13.85 -7.76 -15.17
N ALA A 5 -12.71 -7.38 -15.77
CA ALA A 5 -12.16 -8.05 -16.94
C ALA A 5 -11.85 -9.54 -16.69
N ILE A 6 -11.29 -9.88 -15.52
CA ILE A 6 -11.06 -11.29 -15.11
C ILE A 6 -12.39 -12.05 -15.03
N ASN A 7 -13.42 -11.43 -14.46
CA ASN A 7 -14.73 -12.07 -14.25
C ASN A 7 -15.57 -12.18 -15.52
N THR A 8 -15.36 -11.30 -16.51
CA THR A 8 -16.09 -11.32 -17.79
C THR A 8 -15.36 -12.10 -18.89
N SER A 9 -14.13 -12.55 -18.64
CA SER A 9 -13.32 -13.32 -19.59
C SER A 9 -14.02 -14.64 -19.94
N ARG A 10 -14.19 -14.93 -21.23
CA ARG A 10 -14.94 -16.10 -21.69
C ARG A 10 -14.05 -17.32 -21.91
N THR A 11 -12.76 -17.09 -22.20
CA THR A 11 -11.77 -18.15 -22.42
C THR A 11 -10.71 -18.17 -21.32
N ARG A 12 -10.11 -19.34 -21.06
CA ARG A 12 -9.02 -19.48 -20.06
C ARG A 12 -7.82 -18.60 -20.38
N ALA A 13 -7.49 -18.44 -21.66
CA ALA A 13 -6.36 -17.62 -22.11
C ALA A 13 -6.56 -16.12 -21.79
N GLU A 14 -7.77 -15.60 -21.97
CA GLU A 14 -8.10 -14.21 -21.62
C GLU A 14 -8.06 -14.00 -20.11
N LYS A 15 -8.59 -14.96 -19.34
CA LYS A 15 -8.56 -14.90 -17.86
C LYS A 15 -7.12 -14.87 -17.35
N ALA A 16 -6.23 -15.70 -17.92
CA ALA A 16 -4.81 -15.71 -17.56
C ALA A 16 -4.11 -14.37 -17.86
N LYS A 17 -4.36 -13.77 -19.03
CA LYS A 17 -3.81 -12.45 -19.38
C LYS A 17 -4.30 -11.35 -18.42
N ALA A 18 -5.60 -11.29 -18.16
CA ALA A 18 -6.18 -10.33 -17.23
C ALA A 18 -5.68 -10.51 -15.78
N GLN A 19 -5.40 -11.75 -15.39
CA GLN A 19 -4.82 -12.08 -14.08
C GLN A 19 -3.39 -11.53 -13.94
N VAL A 20 -2.55 -11.69 -14.97
CA VAL A 20 -1.18 -11.15 -14.99
C VAL A 20 -1.19 -9.62 -14.90
N GLU A 21 -2.01 -8.95 -15.71
CA GLU A 21 -2.12 -7.48 -15.62
C GLU A 21 -2.61 -7.01 -14.24
N TYR A 22 -3.51 -7.77 -13.60
CA TYR A 22 -4.01 -7.44 -12.27
C TYR A 22 -2.92 -7.60 -11.20
N THR A 23 -2.10 -8.65 -11.25
CA THR A 23 -1.04 -8.85 -10.26
C THR A 23 0.06 -7.80 -10.38
N GLU A 24 0.45 -7.43 -11.60
CA GLU A 24 1.42 -6.36 -11.85
C GLU A 24 0.97 -5.02 -11.28
N VAL A 25 -0.27 -4.63 -11.57
CA VAL A 25 -0.85 -3.38 -11.07
C VAL A 25 -0.99 -3.41 -9.55
N ASN A 26 -1.42 -4.54 -8.98
CA ASN A 26 -1.53 -4.69 -7.53
C ASN A 26 -0.16 -4.55 -6.85
N LYS A 27 0.90 -5.12 -7.43
CA LYS A 27 2.29 -4.96 -6.95
C LYS A 27 2.75 -3.50 -7.02
N GLN A 28 2.44 -2.79 -8.10
CA GLN A 28 2.75 -1.36 -8.23
C GLN A 28 2.02 -0.53 -7.16
N ILE A 29 0.72 -0.77 -6.95
CA ILE A 29 -0.08 -0.08 -5.93
C ILE A 29 0.46 -0.33 -4.52
N GLN A 30 0.81 -1.57 -4.19
CA GLN A 30 1.42 -1.89 -2.89
C GLN A 30 2.76 -1.16 -2.71
N THR A 31 3.55 -1.07 -3.78
CA THR A 31 4.84 -0.37 -3.74
C THR A 31 4.62 1.14 -3.57
N SER A 32 3.67 1.75 -4.28
CA SER A 32 3.35 3.16 -4.13
C SER A 32 2.80 3.49 -2.75
N ILE A 33 1.93 2.65 -2.17
CA ILE A 33 1.42 2.81 -0.79
C ILE A 33 2.58 2.76 0.23
N ARG A 34 3.56 1.88 0.03
CA ARG A 34 4.74 1.81 0.92
C ARG A 34 5.63 3.03 0.76
N THR A 35 5.85 3.50 -0.46
CA THR A 35 6.64 4.70 -0.74
C THR A 35 5.97 5.95 -0.18
N ASP A 36 4.68 6.13 -0.40
CA ASP A 36 3.91 7.26 0.12
C ASP A 36 3.97 7.33 1.65
N LYS A 37 3.82 6.19 2.33
CA LYS A 37 4.01 6.11 3.80
C LYS A 37 5.41 6.50 4.23
N ARG A 38 6.44 6.07 3.50
CA ARG A 38 7.84 6.45 3.80
C ARG A 38 8.06 7.95 3.62
N ASN A 39 7.58 8.51 2.51
CA ASN A 39 7.68 9.94 2.22
C ASN A 39 6.98 10.75 3.32
N HIS A 40 5.77 10.36 3.73
CA HIS A 40 5.06 11.03 4.82
C HIS A 40 5.83 10.98 6.15
N MET A 41 6.48 9.86 6.46
CA MET A 41 7.32 9.74 7.65
C MET A 41 8.59 10.60 7.57
N GLU A 42 9.20 10.69 6.39
CA GLU A 42 10.37 11.52 6.12
C GLU A 42 10.03 13.02 6.25
N ASP A 43 8.88 13.46 5.74
CA ASP A 43 8.38 14.83 5.91
C ASP A 43 8.16 15.18 7.40
N LEU A 44 7.63 14.23 8.19
CA LEU A 44 7.48 14.41 9.62
C LEU A 44 8.84 14.50 10.34
N ALA A 45 9.81 13.69 9.92
CA ALA A 45 11.16 13.69 10.48
C ALA A 45 11.91 15.01 10.18
N THR A 46 11.87 15.47 8.94
CA THR A 46 12.45 16.76 8.52
C THR A 46 11.80 17.94 9.26
N THR A 47 10.48 17.89 9.45
CA THR A 47 9.76 18.88 10.26
C THR A 47 10.20 18.87 11.73
N ALA A 48 10.41 17.69 12.31
CA ALA A 48 10.90 17.54 13.68
C ALA A 48 12.33 18.10 13.82
N GLU A 49 13.22 17.80 12.86
CA GLU A 49 14.58 18.33 12.85
C GLU A 49 14.60 19.87 12.77
N LYS A 50 13.78 20.45 11.90
CA LYS A 50 13.66 21.91 11.80
C LYS A 50 13.16 22.53 13.11
N ALA A 51 12.14 21.93 13.73
CA ALA A 51 11.62 22.40 15.03
C ALA A 51 12.67 22.32 16.14
N ALA A 52 13.53 21.29 16.14
CA ALA A 52 14.64 21.19 17.07
C ALA A 52 15.67 22.32 16.88
N ARG A 53 16.03 22.62 15.62
CA ARG A 53 16.97 23.72 15.29
C ARG A 53 16.42 25.09 15.68
N GLU A 54 15.12 25.30 15.53
CA GLU A 54 14.43 26.57 15.86
C GLU A 54 14.09 26.69 17.36
N GLY A 55 14.31 25.64 18.16
CA GLY A 55 13.95 25.63 19.58
C GLY A 55 12.44 25.53 19.86
N ASN A 56 11.64 25.13 18.87
CA ASN A 56 10.20 24.95 19.02
C ASN A 56 9.88 23.59 19.66
N VAL A 57 10.02 23.52 20.99
CA VAL A 57 9.88 22.28 21.78
C VAL A 57 8.48 21.67 21.68
N ARG A 58 7.43 22.49 21.59
CA ARG A 58 6.05 21.99 21.47
C ARG A 58 5.83 21.24 20.17
N GLN A 59 6.25 21.84 19.04
CA GLN A 59 6.11 21.21 17.73
C GLN A 59 6.97 19.96 17.61
N LEU A 60 8.19 19.99 18.17
CA LEU A 60 9.07 18.82 18.26
C LEU A 60 8.38 17.65 18.97
N TYR A 61 7.80 17.89 20.15
CA TYR A 61 7.12 16.86 20.92
C TYR A 61 5.92 16.25 20.15
N ASP A 62 5.09 17.11 19.55
CA ASP A 62 3.89 16.67 18.82
C ASP A 62 4.25 15.83 17.57
N THR A 63 5.31 16.19 16.83
CA THR A 63 5.76 15.43 15.65
C THR A 63 6.44 14.12 16.05
N THR A 64 7.28 14.10 17.07
CA THR A 64 7.90 12.88 17.60
C THR A 64 6.85 11.90 18.16
N LYS A 65 5.80 12.41 18.79
CA LYS A 65 4.65 11.61 19.24
C LYS A 65 3.90 10.98 18.06
N LYS A 66 3.75 11.68 16.94
CA LYS A 66 3.16 11.13 15.71
C LYS A 66 4.06 10.07 15.08
N LEU A 67 5.37 10.30 15.04
CA LEU A 67 6.36 9.33 14.51
C LEU A 67 6.42 8.03 15.32
N SER A 68 6.29 8.11 16.64
CA SER A 68 6.28 6.94 17.54
C SER A 68 4.93 6.19 17.56
N GLY A 69 3.89 6.74 16.92
CA GLY A 69 2.56 6.16 16.80
C GLY A 69 2.53 4.92 15.90
N ASN A 70 3.04 3.80 16.40
CA ASN A 70 3.03 2.50 15.72
C ASN A 70 1.61 2.08 15.31
N ARG A 71 1.33 2.05 14.00
CA ARG A 71 0.14 1.36 13.45
C ARG A 71 0.58 0.20 12.56
N ARG A 72 0.98 -0.90 13.21
CA ARG A 72 1.15 -2.21 12.58
C ARG A 72 -0.23 -2.78 12.23
N LYS A 73 -0.84 -2.33 11.13
CA LYS A 73 -1.87 -3.14 10.47
C LYS A 73 -1.19 -3.95 9.37
N PRO A 74 -1.21 -5.30 9.44
CA PRO A 74 -0.85 -6.10 8.29
C PRO A 74 -1.78 -5.73 7.13
N GLU A 75 -1.19 -5.62 5.95
CA GLU A 75 -1.90 -5.33 4.71
C GLU A 75 -2.81 -6.52 4.38
N ARG A 76 -4.12 -6.27 4.22
CA ARG A 76 -5.09 -7.33 3.93
C ARG A 76 -4.99 -7.71 2.45
N PRO A 77 -4.86 -9.01 2.12
CA PRO A 77 -4.99 -9.49 0.75
C PRO A 77 -6.34 -9.11 0.16
N VAL A 78 -6.37 -8.93 -1.15
CA VAL A 78 -7.59 -8.57 -1.88
C VAL A 78 -8.24 -9.85 -2.38
N GLU A 79 -9.43 -10.17 -1.87
CA GLU A 79 -10.19 -11.38 -2.19
C GLU A 79 -11.03 -11.24 -3.48
N SER A 80 -11.33 -12.38 -4.12
CA SER A 80 -12.32 -12.49 -5.21
C SER A 80 -13.76 -12.43 -4.69
N LYS A 81 -14.76 -12.50 -5.57
CA LYS A 81 -16.17 -12.55 -5.15
C LYS A 81 -16.51 -13.87 -4.45
N GLU A 82 -15.72 -14.90 -4.70
CA GLU A 82 -15.80 -16.22 -4.12
C GLU A 82 -15.08 -16.31 -2.75
N GLY A 83 -14.52 -15.19 -2.26
CA GLY A 83 -13.79 -15.15 -0.98
C GLY A 83 -12.40 -15.79 -1.04
N GLU A 84 -11.97 -16.24 -2.22
CA GLU A 84 -10.63 -16.77 -2.39
C GLU A 84 -9.62 -15.63 -2.40
N VAL A 85 -8.61 -15.77 -1.54
CA VAL A 85 -7.37 -15.02 -1.71
C VAL A 85 -6.85 -15.41 -3.08
N ILE A 86 -6.60 -14.40 -3.92
CA ILE A 86 -6.03 -14.60 -5.23
C ILE A 86 -4.56 -15.00 -5.04
N THR A 87 -4.32 -16.23 -4.62
CA THR A 87 -3.02 -16.88 -4.60
C THR A 87 -2.82 -17.59 -5.93
N ASN A 88 -1.62 -17.43 -6.48
CA ASN A 88 -1.20 -18.16 -7.67
C ASN A 88 -1.24 -19.67 -7.39
N ILE A 89 -1.46 -20.43 -8.46
CA ILE A 89 -1.23 -21.87 -8.62
C ILE A 89 -2.52 -22.71 -8.53
N GLU A 90 -3.09 -23.01 -9.70
CA GLU A 90 -3.40 -24.40 -10.06
C GLU A 90 -2.67 -24.68 -11.37
N GLU A 91 -1.87 -25.76 -11.35
CA GLU A 91 -1.20 -26.38 -12.49
C GLU A 91 -2.21 -27.01 -13.45
#